data_AF-A0A7W6BIQ1-F1
#
_entry.id   AF-A0A7W6BIQ1-F1
#
_cell.length_a   1.000
_cell.length_b   1.000
_cell.length_c   1.000
_cell.angle_alpha   90.00
_cell.angle_beta   90.00
_cell.angle_gamma   90.00
#
_symmetry.space_group_name_H-M   'P 1'
#
loop_
_entity.id
_entity.type
_entity.pdbx_description
1 polymer ?
#
loop_
_entity_poly.entity_id
_entity_poly.type
_entity_poly.pdbx_seq_one_letter_code
_entity_poly.pdbx_strand_id
1 'polypeptide(L)'
;MSSEVVPMKANAFDMTQRSSTQLLPLFPYVHRGAIVPCSVAFETDGSGRNIGYFVHTNSVDEIAVTLASNGPQRTGEVVVGPRSHGVGGGGSTAAFFRVGVVTQRQLEDGEQPEEVSFQCEKCNAELLHHRVNMAHDGEGPRYGALPSNLMNEQAVAQLNASAEARTCKACGHVNPEFPIAIWGWSRYVRNSRIAQRGWEAIRDLEQAGEAG
;
A
#
# COMPACT_ATOMS: atom_id res chain seq x y z
N MET A 1 -10.66 8.63 27.17
CA MET A 1 -10.74 7.15 27.29
C MET A 1 -10.36 6.60 25.93
N SER A 2 -9.27 5.84 25.83
CA SER A 2 -8.93 5.13 24.58
C SER A 2 -10.10 4.22 24.24
N SER A 3 -10.66 4.33 23.04
CA SER A 3 -11.57 3.32 22.51
C SER A 3 -10.92 1.95 22.68
N GLU A 4 -11.63 1.01 23.30
CA GLU A 4 -11.12 -0.34 23.53
C GLU A 4 -10.84 -1.02 22.18
N VAL A 5 -9.59 -1.42 21.93
CA VAL A 5 -9.18 -2.14 20.71
C VAL A 5 -9.78 -3.54 20.80
N VAL A 6 -10.86 -3.79 20.06
CA VAL A 6 -11.55 -5.08 20.05
C VAL A 6 -10.74 -6.12 19.27
N PRO A 7 -10.39 -7.28 19.84
CA PRO A 7 -9.77 -8.36 19.10
C PRO A 7 -10.69 -8.85 17.97
N MET A 8 -10.16 -8.91 16.74
CA MET A 8 -10.92 -9.38 15.58
C MET A 8 -10.32 -10.68 15.04
N LYS A 9 -11.17 -11.61 14.61
CA LYS A 9 -10.74 -12.77 13.83
C LYS A 9 -10.60 -12.35 12.36
N ALA A 10 -9.38 -12.43 11.83
CA ALA A 10 -9.09 -12.19 10.42
C ALA A 10 -8.31 -13.37 9.82
N ASN A 11 -8.51 -13.64 8.54
CA ASN A 11 -7.76 -14.63 7.77
C ASN A 11 -7.03 -13.90 6.63
N ALA A 12 -5.71 -14.07 6.54
CA ALA A 12 -4.91 -13.40 5.53
C ALA A 12 -5.23 -13.86 4.10
N PHE A 13 -5.60 -15.12 3.88
CA PHE A 13 -6.01 -15.63 2.57
C PHE A 13 -7.36 -15.05 2.13
N ASP A 14 -8.33 -14.95 3.05
CA ASP A 14 -9.63 -14.31 2.76
C ASP A 14 -9.45 -12.83 2.41
N MET A 15 -8.52 -12.15 3.08
CA MET A 15 -8.17 -10.76 2.74
C MET A 15 -7.44 -10.67 1.40
N THR A 16 -6.52 -11.59 1.14
CA THR A 16 -5.76 -11.66 -0.12
C THR A 16 -6.67 -11.86 -1.33
N GLN A 17 -7.74 -12.66 -1.19
CA GLN A 17 -8.73 -12.83 -2.27
C GLN A 17 -9.38 -11.50 -2.70
N ARG A 18 -9.41 -10.51 -1.81
CA ARG A 18 -9.94 -9.16 -2.04
C ARG A 18 -8.86 -8.17 -2.45
N SER A 19 -7.59 -8.55 -2.29
CA SER A 19 -6.42 -7.73 -2.62
C SER A 19 -5.99 -7.90 -4.07
N SER A 20 -5.04 -7.08 -4.45
CA SER A 20 -4.09 -7.33 -5.52
C SER A 20 -2.70 -7.14 -4.88
N THR A 21 -1.81 -6.34 -5.48
CA THR A 21 -0.46 -6.06 -4.93
C THR A 21 -0.44 -5.01 -3.82
N GLN A 22 -1.54 -4.30 -3.56
CA GLN A 22 -1.65 -3.34 -2.46
C GLN A 22 -1.68 -3.99 -1.08
N LEU A 23 -1.27 -3.23 -0.07
CA LEU A 23 -1.44 -3.60 1.34
C LEU A 23 -2.92 -3.48 1.74
N LEU A 24 -3.52 -4.56 2.24
CA LEU A 24 -4.86 -4.54 2.83
C LEU A 24 -4.81 -4.81 4.34
N PRO A 25 -5.18 -3.83 5.19
CA PRO A 25 -5.18 -4.01 6.64
C PRO A 25 -6.05 -5.20 7.06
N LEU A 26 -5.51 -6.07 7.92
CA LEU A 26 -6.27 -7.18 8.52
C LEU A 26 -7.22 -6.69 9.63
N PHE A 27 -6.88 -5.55 10.23
CA PHE A 27 -7.63 -4.91 11.30
C PHE A 27 -7.87 -3.43 10.98
N PRO A 28 -8.90 -2.79 11.55
CA PRO A 28 -9.22 -1.39 11.28
C PRO A 28 -8.33 -0.38 12.03
N TYR A 29 -7.27 -0.85 12.70
CA TYR A 29 -6.41 -0.02 13.55
C TYR A 29 -5.20 0.47 12.76
N VAL A 30 -5.12 1.78 12.52
CA VAL A 30 -4.01 2.44 11.81
C VAL A 30 -3.53 3.70 12.54
N HIS A 31 -3.93 3.88 13.79
CA HIS A 31 -3.56 5.03 14.62
C HIS A 31 -2.17 4.87 15.22
N ARG A 32 -1.67 5.94 15.86
CA ARG A 32 -0.41 5.92 16.63
C ARG A 32 -0.31 4.74 17.58
N GLY A 33 0.87 4.15 17.64
CA GLY A 33 1.17 2.95 18.43
C GLY A 33 0.52 1.65 17.95
N ALA A 34 -0.38 1.69 16.94
CA ALA A 34 -1.02 0.49 16.43
C ALA A 34 -0.01 -0.43 15.73
N ILE A 35 -0.22 -1.73 15.89
CA ILE A 35 0.41 -2.75 15.05
C ILE A 35 -0.52 -2.96 13.86
N VAL A 36 -0.03 -2.67 12.66
CA VAL A 36 -0.80 -2.65 11.42
C VAL A 36 -0.32 -3.80 10.53
N PRO A 37 -0.88 -5.01 10.69
CA PRO A 37 -0.63 -6.11 9.77
C PRO A 37 -1.54 -5.96 8.54
N CYS A 38 -0.93 -6.02 7.37
CA CYS A 38 -1.57 -5.93 6.08
C CYS A 38 -1.31 -7.20 5.27
N SER A 39 -2.35 -7.75 4.67
CA SER A 39 -2.21 -8.78 3.63
C SER A 39 -1.65 -8.15 2.35
N VAL A 40 -0.79 -8.90 1.66
CA VAL A 40 -0.26 -8.55 0.34
C VAL A 40 -0.12 -9.81 -0.52
N ALA A 41 -0.30 -9.67 -1.83
CA ALA A 41 0.00 -10.74 -2.77
C ALA A 41 0.75 -10.24 -4.00
N PHE A 42 1.64 -11.08 -4.50
CA PHE A 42 2.35 -10.89 -5.75
C PHE A 42 2.15 -12.11 -6.63
N GLU A 43 1.98 -11.90 -7.92
CA GLU A 43 1.97 -12.97 -8.92
C GLU A 43 2.61 -12.47 -10.21
N THR A 44 3.37 -13.34 -10.86
CA THR A 44 3.80 -13.20 -12.24
C THR A 44 3.70 -14.55 -12.93
N ASP A 45 3.32 -14.53 -14.20
CA ASP A 45 3.26 -15.70 -15.07
C ASP A 45 4.62 -16.04 -15.71
N GLY A 46 5.68 -15.30 -15.38
CA GLY A 46 7.00 -15.47 -15.98
C GLY A 46 7.09 -14.92 -17.41
N SER A 47 6.09 -14.18 -17.89
CA SER A 47 6.11 -13.55 -19.23
C SER A 47 7.12 -12.41 -19.37
N GLY A 48 7.80 -12.04 -18.28
CA GLY A 48 8.66 -10.86 -18.22
C GLY A 48 7.88 -9.53 -18.19
N ARG A 49 6.55 -9.57 -18.07
CA ARG A 49 5.73 -8.35 -17.92
C ARG A 49 6.26 -7.50 -16.77
N ASN A 50 6.42 -6.20 -17.04
CA ASN A 50 6.79 -5.23 -16.02
C ASN A 50 5.62 -5.07 -15.03
N ILE A 51 5.86 -5.36 -13.74
CA ILE A 51 4.88 -5.14 -12.67
C ILE A 51 5.08 -3.80 -11.97
N GLY A 52 6.03 -2.99 -12.42
CA GLY A 52 6.39 -1.71 -11.82
C GLY A 52 7.41 -1.89 -10.70
N TYR A 53 8.29 -0.89 -10.54
CA TYR A 53 9.28 -0.82 -9.46
C TYR A 53 9.21 0.57 -8.83
N PHE A 54 9.29 0.62 -7.50
CA PHE A 54 9.46 1.85 -6.74
C PHE A 54 10.29 1.57 -5.49
N VAL A 55 10.82 2.62 -4.86
CA VAL A 55 11.45 2.55 -3.56
C VAL A 55 10.50 3.12 -2.52
N HIS A 56 10.22 2.33 -1.48
CA HIS A 56 9.43 2.72 -0.34
C HIS A 56 10.35 3.06 0.83
N THR A 57 10.08 4.15 1.53
CA THR A 57 10.80 4.53 2.75
C THR A 57 9.83 4.68 3.91
N ASN A 58 10.02 3.83 4.92
CA ASN A 58 9.24 3.82 6.14
C ASN A 58 9.92 4.60 7.27
N SER A 59 9.13 5.22 8.14
CA SER A 59 9.63 5.77 9.42
C SER A 59 10.06 4.67 10.40
N VAL A 60 9.42 3.50 10.30
CA VAL A 60 9.53 2.37 11.21
C VAL A 60 9.98 1.13 10.48
N ASP A 61 10.50 0.16 11.22
CA ASP A 61 10.88 -1.12 10.63
C ASP A 61 9.64 -1.91 10.24
N GLU A 62 9.75 -2.63 9.13
CA GLU A 62 8.67 -3.43 8.57
C GLU A 62 9.05 -4.91 8.61
N ILE A 63 8.10 -5.73 9.09
CA ILE A 63 8.26 -7.18 9.16
C ILE A 63 7.34 -7.82 8.14
N ALA A 64 7.89 -8.60 7.23
CA ALA A 64 7.14 -9.36 6.25
C ALA A 64 7.23 -10.86 6.56
N VAL A 65 6.07 -11.50 6.71
CA VAL A 65 5.95 -12.96 6.83
C VAL A 65 5.38 -13.50 5.51
N THR A 66 6.08 -14.43 4.88
CA THR A 66 5.60 -15.12 3.67
C THR A 66 4.77 -16.34 4.09
N LEU A 67 3.45 -16.26 3.89
CA LEU A 67 2.52 -17.32 4.28
C LEU A 67 2.45 -18.46 3.25
N ALA A 68 2.63 -18.14 1.97
CA ALA A 68 2.71 -19.12 0.89
C ALA A 68 3.48 -18.54 -0.29
N SER A 69 4.40 -19.30 -0.88
CA SER A 69 5.10 -18.91 -2.10
C SER A 69 5.76 -20.10 -2.80
N ASN A 70 5.92 -19.99 -4.12
CA ASN A 70 6.83 -20.81 -4.93
C ASN A 70 7.96 -19.98 -5.57
N GLY A 71 8.19 -18.77 -5.08
CA GLY A 71 9.14 -17.80 -5.61
C GLY A 71 10.43 -17.68 -4.77
N PRO A 72 11.17 -16.56 -4.91
CA PRO A 72 12.44 -16.35 -4.22
C PRO A 72 12.35 -16.35 -2.69
N GLN A 73 11.23 -15.89 -2.13
CA GLN A 73 10.96 -15.96 -0.70
C GLN A 73 10.23 -17.26 -0.39
N ARG A 74 10.69 -18.01 0.61
CA ARG A 74 10.12 -19.30 0.96
C ARG A 74 8.86 -19.15 1.83
N THR A 75 7.95 -20.10 1.72
CA THR A 75 6.85 -20.26 2.69
C THR A 75 7.42 -20.38 4.11
N GLY A 76 6.88 -19.58 5.04
CA GLY A 76 7.32 -19.48 6.43
C GLY A 76 8.50 -18.51 6.66
N GLU A 77 9.05 -17.91 5.60
CA GLU A 77 10.13 -16.93 5.74
C GLU A 77 9.65 -15.65 6.41
N VAL A 78 10.49 -15.13 7.32
CA VAL A 78 10.30 -13.85 7.99
C VAL A 78 11.45 -12.95 7.61
N VAL A 79 11.13 -11.77 7.09
CA VAL A 79 12.09 -10.75 6.71
C VAL A 79 11.82 -9.49 7.52
N VAL A 80 12.87 -8.93 8.11
CA VAL A 80 12.87 -7.57 8.66
C VAL A 80 13.55 -6.69 7.61
N GLY A 81 12.76 -5.89 6.90
CA GLY A 81 13.26 -5.07 5.80
C GLY A 81 14.00 -3.81 6.30
N PRO A 82 14.98 -3.29 5.55
CA PRO A 82 15.49 -1.95 5.82
C PRO A 82 14.37 -0.93 5.61
N ARG A 83 14.46 0.20 6.31
CA ARG A 83 13.46 1.28 6.22
C ARG A 83 13.26 1.79 4.80
N SER A 84 14.32 1.83 3.98
CA SER A 84 14.22 2.12 2.56
C SER A 84 14.52 0.88 1.74
N HIS A 85 13.58 0.45 0.89
CA HIS A 85 13.73 -0.74 0.06
C HIS A 85 12.93 -0.67 -1.24
N GLY A 86 13.39 -1.41 -2.25
CA GLY A 86 12.69 -1.57 -3.52
C GLY A 86 11.50 -2.51 -3.40
N VAL A 87 10.38 -2.16 -4.01
CA VAL A 87 9.16 -2.95 -4.09
C VAL A 87 8.80 -3.15 -5.57
N GLY A 88 8.43 -4.38 -5.92
CA GLY A 88 8.15 -4.76 -7.29
C GLY A 88 9.41 -5.09 -8.08
N GLY A 89 9.42 -4.77 -9.37
CA GLY A 89 10.46 -5.13 -10.32
C GLY A 89 9.90 -5.42 -11.71
N GLY A 90 10.79 -5.54 -12.70
CA GLY A 90 10.43 -6.00 -14.04
C GLY A 90 11.09 -7.34 -14.37
N GLY A 91 10.52 -8.07 -15.32
CA GLY A 91 11.29 -9.07 -16.05
C GLY A 91 11.59 -10.39 -15.33
N SER A 92 10.80 -10.78 -14.32
CA SER A 92 10.88 -12.18 -13.87
C SER A 92 10.46 -13.08 -15.04
N THR A 93 11.39 -13.89 -15.52
CA THR A 93 11.13 -14.95 -16.51
C THR A 93 10.69 -16.25 -15.84
N ALA A 94 10.63 -16.27 -14.51
CA ALA A 94 10.09 -17.37 -13.73
C ALA A 94 8.72 -16.99 -13.19
N ALA A 95 7.72 -17.85 -13.44
CA ALA A 95 6.42 -17.71 -12.82
C ALA A 95 6.54 -17.89 -11.30
N PHE A 96 5.94 -17.00 -10.53
CA PHE A 96 5.85 -17.17 -9.09
C PHE A 96 4.60 -16.51 -8.53
N PHE A 97 4.19 -16.96 -7.35
CA PHE A 97 3.25 -16.27 -6.50
C PHE A 97 3.82 -16.11 -5.09
N ARG A 98 3.30 -15.12 -4.36
CA ARG A 98 3.56 -14.91 -2.94
C ARG A 98 2.30 -14.38 -2.29
N VAL A 99 1.92 -14.97 -1.16
CA VAL A 99 0.98 -14.40 -0.19
C VAL A 99 1.75 -14.08 1.07
N GLY A 100 1.62 -12.86 1.59
CA GLY A 100 2.34 -12.42 2.78
C GLY A 100 1.51 -11.54 3.69
N VAL A 101 2.02 -11.36 4.90
CA VAL A 101 1.57 -10.35 5.85
C VAL A 101 2.73 -9.42 6.14
N VAL A 102 2.53 -8.14 5.87
CA VAL A 102 3.47 -7.05 6.10
C VAL A 102 2.98 -6.27 7.31
N THR A 103 3.82 -6.14 8.33
CA THR A 103 3.45 -5.56 9.62
C THR A 103 4.35 -4.39 9.94
N GLN A 104 3.73 -3.27 10.29
CA GLN A 104 4.40 -2.08 10.79
C GLN A 104 3.82 -1.71 12.16
N ARG A 105 4.68 -1.24 13.08
CA ARG A 105 4.23 -0.61 14.32
C ARG A 105 4.31 0.89 14.14
N GLN A 106 3.17 1.57 14.12
CA GLN A 106 3.12 3.03 13.97
C GLN A 106 3.83 3.69 15.16
N LEU A 107 4.43 4.86 14.93
CA LEU A 107 5.07 5.63 16.00
C LEU A 107 4.03 6.00 17.07
N GLU A 108 4.44 6.04 18.34
CA GLU A 108 3.57 6.46 19.45
C GLU A 108 3.36 7.98 19.43
N ASP A 109 4.39 8.74 19.03
CA ASP A 109 4.40 10.19 19.04
C ASP A 109 5.23 10.76 17.88
N GLY A 110 4.99 12.03 17.56
CA GLY A 110 5.75 12.77 16.54
C GLY A 110 5.26 12.57 15.09
N GLU A 111 6.04 13.07 14.15
CA GLU A 111 5.79 12.83 12.72
C GLU A 111 6.11 11.39 12.35
N GLN A 112 5.34 10.84 11.42
CA GLN A 112 5.61 9.55 10.79
C GLN A 112 5.75 9.74 9.28
N PRO A 113 6.88 10.30 8.80
CA PRO A 113 7.12 10.44 7.37
C PRO A 113 7.22 9.08 6.67
N GLU A 114 6.38 8.89 5.67
CA GLU A 114 6.44 7.78 4.74
C GLU A 114 6.69 8.36 3.34
N GLU A 115 7.46 7.64 2.53
CA GLU A 115 7.87 8.13 1.21
C GLU A 115 7.79 7.04 0.15
N VAL A 116 7.45 7.45 -1.07
CA VAL A 116 7.55 6.65 -2.28
C VAL A 116 8.37 7.41 -3.32
N SER A 117 9.31 6.72 -3.95
CA SER A 117 10.07 7.26 -5.07
C SER A 117 10.12 6.31 -6.24
N PHE A 118 10.18 6.88 -7.44
CA PHE A 118 10.26 6.15 -8.70
C PHE A 118 11.56 6.51 -9.39
N GLN A 119 12.30 5.50 -9.85
CA GLN A 119 13.60 5.67 -10.48
C GLN A 119 13.49 5.50 -12.00
N CYS A 120 14.37 6.19 -12.72
CA CYS A 120 14.51 6.03 -14.15
C CYS A 120 15.06 4.65 -14.49
N GLU A 121 14.36 3.87 -15.32
CA GLU A 121 14.78 2.52 -15.71
C GLU A 121 16.13 2.49 -16.48
N LYS A 122 16.56 3.63 -17.03
CA LYS A 122 17.80 3.73 -17.81
C LYS A 122 19.03 4.12 -16.98
N CYS A 123 18.87 5.05 -16.04
CA CYS A 123 20.01 5.64 -15.31
C CYS A 123 19.86 5.63 -13.79
N ASN A 124 18.77 5.07 -13.27
CA ASN A 124 18.41 5.00 -11.85
C ASN A 124 18.28 6.35 -11.12
N ALA A 125 18.40 7.49 -11.83
CA ALA A 125 18.08 8.79 -11.26
C ALA A 125 16.61 8.86 -10.87
N GLU A 126 16.31 9.53 -9.76
CA GLU A 126 14.95 9.74 -9.28
C GLU A 126 14.12 10.55 -10.29
N LEU A 127 12.92 10.05 -10.59
CA LEU A 127 11.92 10.71 -11.42
C LEU A 127 10.95 11.52 -10.58
N LEU A 128 10.47 10.90 -9.52
CA LEU A 128 9.47 11.42 -8.62
C LEU A 128 9.80 10.94 -7.21
N HIS A 129 9.73 11.87 -6.26
CA HIS A 129 9.73 11.60 -4.84
C HIS A 129 8.46 12.21 -4.25
N HIS A 130 7.77 11.43 -3.45
CA HIS A 130 6.55 11.85 -2.79
C HIS A 130 6.62 11.42 -1.32
N ARG A 131 6.49 12.39 -0.42
CA ARG A 131 6.56 12.21 1.03
C ARG A 131 5.27 12.69 1.68
N VAL A 132 4.74 11.90 2.59
CA VAL A 132 3.54 12.22 3.37
C VAL A 132 3.79 11.91 4.84
N ASN A 133 3.29 12.75 5.74
CA ASN A 133 3.25 12.44 7.16
C ASN A 133 2.01 11.56 7.44
N MET A 134 2.23 10.33 7.88
CA MET A 134 1.19 9.34 8.18
C MET A 134 0.79 9.31 9.66
N ALA A 135 1.31 10.22 10.48
CA ALA A 135 0.93 10.30 11.88
C ALA A 135 -0.59 10.53 11.99
N HIS A 136 -1.28 9.63 12.71
CA HIS A 136 -2.73 9.65 12.88
C HIS A 136 -3.11 9.52 14.36
N ASP A 137 -3.60 10.61 14.94
CA ASP A 137 -3.91 10.72 16.38
C ASP A 137 -5.24 10.04 16.78
N GLY A 138 -5.95 9.41 15.85
CA GLY A 138 -7.24 8.74 16.10
C GLY A 138 -8.36 9.22 15.17
N GLU A 139 -9.58 8.71 15.40
CA GLU A 139 -10.80 8.86 14.58
C GLU A 139 -10.58 9.27 13.11
N GLY A 140 -10.03 8.33 12.33
CA GLY A 140 -10.08 8.42 10.87
C GLY A 140 -11.46 8.01 10.35
N PRO A 141 -11.74 8.20 9.06
CA PRO A 141 -12.95 7.67 8.45
C PRO A 141 -13.05 6.16 8.69
N ARG A 142 -14.22 5.66 9.10
CA ARG A 142 -14.45 4.24 9.42
C ARG A 142 -13.99 3.30 8.30
N TYR A 143 -14.21 3.70 7.05
CA TYR A 143 -13.79 2.96 5.86
C TYR A 143 -12.76 3.73 5.03
N GLY A 144 -11.91 4.52 5.68
CA GLY A 144 -10.81 5.23 5.04
C GLY A 144 -9.86 4.29 4.30
N ALA A 145 -9.29 4.75 3.19
CA ALA A 145 -8.21 4.02 2.54
C ALA A 145 -6.96 4.08 3.43
N LEU A 146 -6.20 2.97 3.48
CA LEU A 146 -4.87 2.97 4.08
C LEU A 146 -4.03 4.13 3.49
N PRO A 147 -3.48 5.03 4.32
CA PRO A 147 -2.79 6.23 3.83
C PRO A 147 -1.65 5.95 2.83
N SER A 148 -0.88 4.87 3.01
CA SER A 148 0.18 4.47 2.08
C SER A 148 -0.36 4.11 0.69
N ASN A 149 -1.52 3.44 0.60
CA ASN A 149 -2.15 3.15 -0.68
C ASN A 149 -2.66 4.43 -1.37
N LEU A 150 -3.15 5.40 -0.60
CA LEU A 150 -3.56 6.70 -1.15
C LEU A 150 -2.35 7.48 -1.68
N MET A 151 -1.25 7.51 -0.91
CA MET A 151 0.02 8.13 -1.30
C MET A 151 0.55 7.54 -2.62
N ASN A 152 0.59 6.21 -2.71
CA ASN A 152 1.08 5.52 -3.90
C ASN A 152 0.19 5.77 -5.13
N GLU A 153 -1.13 5.78 -4.94
CA GLU A 153 -2.10 6.11 -6.00
C GLU A 153 -1.88 7.52 -6.55
N GLN A 154 -1.72 8.51 -5.66
CA GLN A 154 -1.49 9.90 -6.03
C GLN A 154 -0.14 10.08 -6.74
N ALA A 155 0.93 9.46 -6.24
CA ALA A 155 2.24 9.54 -6.83
C ALA A 155 2.26 8.93 -8.25
N VAL A 156 1.63 7.76 -8.44
CA VAL A 156 1.53 7.17 -9.78
C VAL A 156 0.61 7.97 -10.70
N ALA A 157 -0.49 8.54 -10.20
CA ALA A 157 -1.34 9.41 -11.01
C ALA A 157 -0.55 10.62 -11.54
N GLN A 158 0.34 11.20 -10.72
CA GLN A 158 1.25 12.27 -11.16
C GLN A 158 2.24 11.77 -12.22
N LEU A 159 2.89 10.63 -11.97
CA LEU A 159 3.87 10.07 -12.90
C LEU A 159 3.23 9.72 -14.25
N ASN A 160 2.05 9.10 -14.26
CA ASN A 160 1.37 8.67 -15.47
C ASN A 160 0.56 9.79 -16.16
N ALA A 161 0.49 11.00 -15.61
CA ALA A 161 -0.32 12.08 -16.17
C ALA A 161 0.12 12.52 -17.58
N SER A 162 1.40 12.32 -17.92
CA SER A 162 1.94 12.66 -19.25
C SER A 162 3.28 11.97 -19.52
N ALA A 163 3.72 11.97 -20.78
CA ALA A 163 5.08 11.57 -21.12
C ALA A 163 6.13 12.49 -20.48
N GLU A 164 5.85 13.81 -20.40
CA GLU A 164 6.73 14.80 -19.76
C GLU A 164 7.00 14.46 -18.29
N ALA A 165 5.96 14.08 -17.54
CA ALA A 165 6.09 13.66 -16.14
C ALA A 165 6.97 12.40 -15.97
N ARG A 166 7.04 11.55 -17.01
CA ARG A 166 7.88 10.34 -17.05
C ARG A 166 9.27 10.57 -17.65
N THR A 167 9.55 11.77 -18.16
CA THR A 167 10.84 12.12 -18.73
C THR A 167 11.86 12.33 -17.62
N CYS A 168 12.90 11.51 -17.61
CA CYS A 168 14.01 11.64 -16.68
C CYS A 168 14.78 12.94 -16.96
N LYS A 169 14.82 13.83 -15.96
CA LYS A 169 15.55 15.10 -16.05
C LYS A 169 17.07 14.93 -16.15
N ALA A 170 17.61 13.80 -15.70
CA ALA A 170 19.05 13.53 -15.71
C ALA A 170 19.56 13.02 -17.07
N CYS A 171 18.77 12.20 -17.79
CA CYS A 171 19.23 11.53 -19.01
C CYS A 171 18.29 11.66 -20.22
N GLY A 172 17.16 12.36 -20.08
CA GLY A 172 16.17 12.56 -21.13
C GLY A 172 15.33 11.32 -21.49
N HIS A 173 15.50 10.20 -20.79
CA HIS A 173 14.74 8.97 -21.06
C HIS A 173 13.27 9.14 -20.69
N VAL A 174 12.36 8.79 -21.59
CA VAL A 174 10.92 8.73 -21.31
C VAL A 174 10.62 7.33 -20.76
N ASN A 175 10.41 7.22 -19.45
CA ASN A 175 10.10 5.96 -18.80
C ASN A 175 8.69 5.49 -19.19
N PRO A 176 8.39 4.19 -19.24
CA PRO A 176 7.05 3.68 -19.49
C PRO A 176 6.07 4.10 -18.39
N GLU A 177 4.76 3.98 -18.67
CA GLU A 177 3.74 4.18 -17.65
C GLU A 177 3.87 3.11 -16.55
N PHE A 178 3.74 3.54 -15.29
CA PHE A 178 3.71 2.62 -14.19
C PHE A 178 2.39 1.81 -14.23
N PRO A 179 2.42 0.48 -14.13
CA PRO A 179 1.26 -0.38 -14.35
C PRO A 179 0.31 -0.41 -13.13
N ILE A 180 -0.32 0.73 -12.82
CA ILE A 180 -1.15 0.94 -11.62
C ILE A 180 -2.27 -0.10 -11.44
N ALA A 181 -2.79 -0.64 -12.55
CA ALA A 181 -3.84 -1.65 -12.52
C ALA A 181 -3.41 -2.96 -11.81
N ILE A 182 -2.13 -3.34 -11.92
CA ILE A 182 -1.55 -4.51 -11.24
C ILE A 182 -1.46 -4.29 -9.73
N TRP A 183 -1.35 -3.03 -9.30
CA TRP A 183 -1.20 -2.69 -7.88
C TRP A 183 -2.53 -2.59 -7.15
N GLY A 184 -3.65 -2.40 -7.86
CA GLY A 184 -4.97 -2.32 -7.24
C GLY A 184 -5.21 -1.06 -6.39
N TRP A 185 -4.26 -0.12 -6.30
CA TRP A 185 -4.37 1.08 -5.48
C TRP A 185 -5.58 1.94 -5.83
N SER A 186 -5.78 2.30 -7.10
CA SER A 186 -6.93 3.12 -7.52
C SER A 186 -8.26 2.44 -7.23
N ARG A 187 -8.35 1.12 -7.42
CA ARG A 187 -9.56 0.35 -7.10
C ARG A 187 -9.85 0.36 -5.61
N TYR A 188 -8.82 0.15 -4.78
CA TYR A 188 -8.95 0.17 -3.33
C TYR A 188 -9.37 1.56 -2.82
N VAL A 189 -8.66 2.62 -3.22
CA VAL A 189 -8.98 4.01 -2.84
C VAL A 189 -10.42 4.37 -3.24
N ARG A 190 -10.83 4.03 -4.47
CA ARG A 190 -12.21 4.24 -4.93
C ARG A 190 -13.22 3.50 -4.06
N ASN A 191 -12.99 2.22 -3.77
CA ASN A 191 -13.90 1.40 -2.99
C ASN A 191 -14.01 1.88 -1.54
N SER A 192 -12.91 2.31 -0.92
CA SER A 192 -12.92 2.94 0.41
C SER A 192 -13.78 4.20 0.44
N ARG A 193 -13.66 5.08 -0.57
CA ARG A 193 -14.52 6.28 -0.68
C ARG A 193 -16.00 5.94 -0.81
N ILE A 194 -16.34 4.91 -1.61
CA ILE A 194 -17.74 4.46 -1.76
C ILE A 194 -18.28 3.90 -0.45
N ALA A 195 -17.52 3.05 0.23
CA ALA A 195 -17.91 2.45 1.50
C ALA A 195 -18.10 3.52 2.59
N GLN A 196 -17.18 4.48 2.67
CA GLN A 196 -17.28 5.59 3.61
C GLN A 196 -18.53 6.44 3.38
N ARG A 197 -18.81 6.81 2.13
CA ARG A 197 -20.03 7.56 1.78
C ARG A 197 -21.32 6.79 2.07
N GLY A 198 -21.32 5.47 1.84
CA GLY A 198 -22.45 4.61 2.17
C GLY A 198 -22.71 4.54 3.68
N TRP A 199 -21.64 4.46 4.48
CA TRP A 199 -21.72 4.48 5.93
C TRP A 199 -22.26 5.82 6.47
N GLU A 200 -21.76 6.93 5.96
CA GLU A 200 -22.25 8.27 6.30
C GLU A 200 -23.75 8.40 6.01
N ALA A 201 -24.20 7.94 4.84
CA ALA A 201 -25.61 8.00 4.48
C ALA A 201 -26.52 7.21 5.44
N ILE A 202 -26.10 6.01 5.88
CA ILE A 202 -26.89 5.21 6.84
C ILE A 202 -26.89 5.89 8.22
N ARG A 203 -25.73 6.32 8.71
CA ARG A 203 -25.59 6.99 10.00
C ARG A 203 -26.45 8.25 10.08
N ASP A 204 -26.44 9.05 9.01
CA ASP A 204 -27.18 10.32 8.97
C ASP A 204 -28.71 10.06 8.96
N LEU A 205 -29.18 8.94 8.37
CA LEU A 205 -30.58 8.52 8.45
C LEU A 205 -30.99 8.08 9.86
N GLU A 206 -30.13 7.32 10.56
CA GLU A 206 -30.38 6.90 11.95
C GLU A 206 -30.49 8.11 12.88
N GLN A 207 -29.58 9.08 12.76
CA GLN A 207 -29.60 10.31 13.55
C GLN A 207 -30.83 11.19 13.27
N ALA A 208 -31.28 11.24 12.01
CA ALA A 208 -32.51 11.97 11.66
C ALA A 208 -33.78 11.29 12.20
N GLY A 209 -33.79 9.95 12.30
CA GLY A 209 -34.90 9.18 12.85
C GLY A 209 -35.02 9.23 14.37
N GLU A 210 -33.91 9.44 15.09
CA GLU A 210 -33.89 9.62 16.55
C GLU A 210 -34.29 11.05 16.99
N ALA A 211 -34.25 12.02 16.07
CA ALA A 211 -34.56 13.42 16.32
C ALA A 211 -36.04 13.81 16.08
N GLY A 212 -36.89 12.86 15.63
CA GLY A 212 -38.32 13.06 15.35
C GLY A 212 -39.22 12.26 16.27
#